data_AF-A0AAW9PEX3-F1
#
_entry.id   AF-A0AAW9PEX3-F1
#
_cell.length_a   1.000
_cell.length_b   1.000
_cell.length_c   1.000
_cell.angle_alpha   90.00
_cell.angle_beta   90.00
_cell.angle_gamma   90.00
#
_symmetry.space_group_name_H-M   'P 1'
#
loop_
_entity.id
_entity.type
_entity.pdbx_description
1 polymer ?
#
loop_
_entity_poly.entity_id
_entity_poly.type
_entity_poly.pdbx_seq_one_letter_code
_entity_poly.pdbx_strand_id
1 'polypeptide(L)' 'MLNSTTPLTGRASISPTLFTWRFLALNRHDKKAKPCRLSVDAATEREARSILSPHFILSLAARLPVREVKNA' A
#
# COMPACT_ATOMS: atom_id res chain seq x y z
N MET A 1 -4.79 29.41 15.46
CA MET A 1 -4.53 28.20 14.65
C MET A 1 -3.76 27.21 15.52
N LEU A 2 -4.45 26.23 16.11
CA LEU A 2 -3.85 25.13 16.86
C LEU A 2 -4.62 23.87 16.48
N ASN A 3 -4.04 23.05 15.61
CA ASN A 3 -4.63 21.80 15.15
C ASN A 3 -3.88 20.62 15.78
N SER A 4 -4.50 20.10 16.85
CA SER A 4 -4.50 18.71 17.32
C SER A 4 -3.24 17.88 17.14
N THR A 5 -2.42 17.87 18.19
CA THR A 5 -1.43 16.83 18.51
C THR A 5 -2.10 15.45 18.60
N THR A 6 -1.85 14.59 17.62
CA THR A 6 -2.09 13.13 17.70
C THR A 6 -0.81 12.48 18.27
N PRO A 7 -0.91 11.39 19.06
CA PRO A 7 0.17 11.00 19.97
C PRO A 7 1.42 10.52 19.22
N LEU A 8 2.57 10.98 19.69
CA LEU A 8 3.91 10.52 19.33
C LEU A 8 4.07 9.07 19.79
N THR A 9 3.64 8.12 18.97
CA THR A 9 4.03 6.71 19.11
C THR A 9 5.54 6.61 18.90
N GLY A 10 6.23 6.42 20.03
CA GLY A 10 7.58 5.92 20.22
C GLY A 10 8.49 5.82 19.01
N ARG A 11 9.53 6.67 19.00
CA ARG A 11 10.92 6.35 18.63
C ARG A 11 11.09 5.04 17.83
N ALA A 12 10.63 5.03 16.57
CA ALA A 12 10.87 3.92 15.66
C ALA A 12 12.19 4.17 14.95
N SER A 13 13.07 3.17 15.00
CA SER A 13 14.23 2.99 14.14
C SER A 13 14.04 3.61 12.74
N ILE A 14 15.09 4.21 12.17
CA ILE A 14 15.16 4.86 10.85
C ILE A 14 14.98 3.83 9.68
N SER A 15 14.26 2.74 9.94
CA SER A 15 13.81 1.78 8.95
C SER A 15 12.38 2.16 8.53
N PRO A 16 12.12 2.44 7.25
CA PRO A 16 10.76 2.66 6.79
C PRO A 16 9.92 1.41 7.09
N THR A 17 8.79 1.59 7.78
CA THR A 17 7.82 0.51 8.00
C THR A 17 7.22 0.13 6.65
N LEU A 18 7.61 -1.04 6.13
CA LEU A 18 7.10 -1.55 4.87
C LEU A 18 5.75 -2.24 5.07
N PHE A 19 4.85 -1.98 4.13
CA PHE A 19 3.55 -2.62 4.04
C PHE A 19 3.41 -3.31 2.70
N THR A 20 2.78 -4.48 2.70
CA THR A 20 2.29 -5.13 1.48
C THR A 20 0.95 -4.51 1.12
N TRP A 21 0.96 -3.75 0.03
CA TRP A 21 -0.22 -3.15 -0.56
C TRP A 21 -0.82 -4.10 -1.59
N ARG A 22 -2.08 -4.48 -1.39
CA ARG A 22 -2.82 -5.31 -2.33
C ARG A 22 -3.77 -4.44 -3.14
N PHE A 23 -3.70 -4.59 -4.45
CA PHE A 23 -4.59 -3.91 -5.39
C PHE A 23 -5.34 -4.94 -6.23
N LEU A 24 -6.60 -4.62 -6.51
CA LEU A 24 -7.29 -5.18 -7.65
C LEU A 24 -6.87 -4.36 -8.88
N ALA A 25 -6.17 -5.00 -9.80
CA ALA A 25 -5.60 -4.40 -10.98
C ALA A 25 -6.38 -4.83 -12.24
N LEU A 26 -6.65 -3.85 -13.10
CA LEU A 26 -7.28 -4.05 -14.40
C LEU A 26 -6.31 -3.54 -15.47
N ASN A 27 -5.96 -4.39 -16.43
CA ASN A 27 -5.04 -4.00 -17.49
C ASN A 27 -5.69 -2.93 -18.38
N ARG A 28 -4.99 -1.81 -18.59
CA ARG A 28 -5.51 -0.69 -19.41
C ARG A 28 -5.57 -1.00 -20.90
N HIS A 29 -4.68 -1.85 -21.38
CA HIS A 29 -4.54 -2.15 -22.81
C HIS A 29 -5.50 -3.25 -23.27
N ASP A 30 -5.97 -4.10 -22.35
CA ASP A 30 -6.83 -5.22 -22.68
C ASP A 30 -8.24 -5.01 -22.12
N LYS A 31 -9.19 -4.71 -23.01
CA LYS A 31 -10.61 -4.48 -22.68
C LYS A 31 -11.34 -5.75 -22.20
N LYS A 32 -10.76 -6.93 -22.41
CA LYS A 32 -11.29 -8.22 -21.92
C LYS A 32 -10.48 -8.74 -20.73
N ALA A 33 -9.52 -7.97 -20.22
CA ALA A 33 -8.70 -8.38 -19.09
C ALA A 33 -9.58 -8.64 -17.86
N LYS A 34 -9.41 -9.82 -17.28
CA LYS A 34 -10.01 -10.12 -15.99
C LYS A 34 -9.29 -9.32 -14.90
N PRO A 35 -10.01 -8.78 -13.90
CA PRO A 35 -9.37 -8.21 -12.72
C PRO A 35 -8.39 -9.22 -12.12
N CYS A 36 -7.17 -8.80 -11.87
CA CYS A 36 -6.15 -9.60 -11.22
C CYS A 36 -5.73 -8.96 -9.89
N ARG A 37 -5.28 -9.77 -8.95
CA ARG A 37 -4.82 -9.29 -7.65
C ARG A 37 -3.30 -9.12 -7.69
N LEU A 38 -2.84 -7.88 -7.53
CA LEU A 38 -1.41 -7.56 -7.44
C LEU A 38 -1.06 -7.16 -6.01
N SER A 39 0.13 -7.53 -5.57
CA SER A 39 0.68 -7.16 -4.26
C SER A 39 2.04 -6.51 -4.47
N VAL A 40 2.33 -5.43 -3.76
CA VAL A 40 3.63 -4.76 -3.81
C VAL A 40 3.99 -4.25 -2.43
N ASP A 41 5.25 -4.39 -2.07
CA ASP A 41 5.75 -3.88 -0.80
C ASP A 41 6.23 -2.45 -0.99
N ALA A 42 5.71 -1.53 -0.17
CA ALA A 42 6.11 -0.14 -0.18
C ALA A 42 5.88 0.50 1.19
N ALA A 43 6.59 1.59 1.47
CA ALA A 43 6.38 2.35 2.69
C ALA A 43 5.02 3.08 2.65
N THR A 44 4.59 3.51 1.46
CA THR A 44 3.34 4.27 1.27
C THR A 44 2.48 3.71 0.14
N GLU A 45 1.18 3.98 0.21
CA GLU A 45 0.23 3.61 -0.86
C GLU A 45 0.59 4.28 -2.19
N ARG A 46 1.11 5.51 -2.12
CA ARG A 46 1.43 6.31 -3.31
C ARG A 46 2.58 5.71 -4.08
N GLU A 47 3.64 5.27 -3.40
CA GLU A 47 4.75 4.55 -4.01
C GLU A 47 4.26 3.22 -4.61
N ALA A 48 3.50 2.45 -3.84
CA ALA A 48 2.91 1.19 -4.30
C ALA A 48 2.08 1.37 -5.58
N ARG A 49 1.24 2.42 -5.62
CA ARG A 49 0.45 2.78 -6.79
C ARG A 49 1.32 3.24 -7.95
N SER A 50 2.37 4.02 -7.70
CA SER A 50 3.26 4.53 -8.74
C SER A 50 3.95 3.42 -9.53
N ILE A 51 4.25 2.29 -8.89
CA ILE A 51 4.87 1.12 -9.53
C ILE A 51 3.92 0.47 -10.54
N LEU A 52 2.62 0.42 -10.24
CA LEU A 52 1.63 -0.34 -11.01
C LEU A 52 0.74 0.51 -11.94
N SER A 53 0.58 1.80 -11.61
CA SER A 53 -0.29 2.75 -12.33
C SER A 53 0.05 2.97 -13.82
N PRO A 54 1.30 2.80 -14.30
CA PRO A 54 1.59 2.93 -15.72
C PRO A 54 0.81 1.94 -16.59
N HIS A 55 0.53 0.74 -16.07
CA HIS A 55 -0.02 -0.37 -16.85
C HIS A 55 -1.45 -0.76 -16.42
N PHE A 56 -1.82 -0.47 -15.18
CA PHE A 56 -3.07 -0.94 -14.59
C PHE A 56 -3.93 0.20 -14.03
N ILE A 57 -5.24 0.03 -14.12
CA ILE A 57 -6.20 0.73 -13.25
C ILE A 57 -6.25 -0.02 -11.93
N LEU A 58 -6.09 0.69 -10.83
CA LEU A 58 -5.89 0.10 -9.50
C LEU A 58 -7.01 0.51 -8.56
N SER A 59 -7.64 -0.47 -7.92
CA SER A 59 -8.50 -0.29 -6.76
C SER A 59 -7.81 -0.88 -5.53
N LEU A 60 -7.69 -0.10 -4.47
CA LEU A 60 -7.05 -0.55 -3.23
C LEU A 60 -7.90 -1.67 -2.61
N ALA A 61 -7.29 -2.83 -2.36
CA ALA A 61 -7.97 -3.99 -1.79
C ALA A 61 -7.55 -4.26 -0.34
N ALA A 62 -6.27 -4.09 0.02
CA ALA A 62 -5.82 -4.23 1.41
C ALA A 62 -4.45 -3.57 1.64
N ARG A 63 -4.16 -3.30 2.93
CA ARG A 63 -2.83 -2.96 3.44
C ARG A 63 -2.47 -3.96 4.54
N LEU A 64 -1.35 -4.66 4.38
CA LEU A 64 -0.86 -5.64 5.34
C LEU A 64 0.53 -5.22 5.82
N PRO A 65 0.85 -5.30 7.12
CA PRO A 65 2.21 -5.06 7.58
C PRO A 65 3.12 -6.21 7.12
N VAL A 66 4.31 -5.88 6.58
CA VAL A 66 5.29 -6.89 6.14
C VAL A 66 5.90 -7.62 7.35
N ARG A 67 5.97 -6.96 8.51
CA ARG A 67 6.35 -7.58 9.77
C ARG A 67 5.08 -8.07 10.47
N GLU A 68 5.07 -9.36 10.79
CA GLU A 68 4.01 -9.98 11.59
C GLU A 68 3.82 -9.17 12.87
N VAL A 69 2.65 -8.55 13.03
CA VAL A 69 2.24 -8.05 14.33
C VAL A 69 1.87 -9.30 15.12
N LYS A 70 2.82 -9.81 15.92
CA LYS A 70 2.50 -10.80 16.95
C LYS A 70 1.56 -10.10 17.94
N ASN A 71 0.27 -10.38 17.85
CA ASN A 71 -0.65 -10.09 18.93
C ASN A 71 -0.31 -11.07 20.05
N ALA A 72 0.22 -10.55 21.15
CA ALA A 72 0.44 -11.31 22.39
C ALA A 72 -0.90 -11.59 23.09
#